data_AF-A0A927TSQ2-F1
#
_entry.id   AF-A0A927TSQ2-F1
#
_cell.length_a   1.000
_cell.length_b   1.000
_cell.length_c   1.000
_cell.angle_alpha   90.00
_cell.angle_beta   90.00
_cell.angle_gamma   90.00
#
_symmetry.space_group_name_H-M   'P 1'
#
loop_
_entity.id
_entity.type
_entity.pdbx_description
1 polymer ?
#
loop_
_entity_poly.entity_id
_entity_poly.type
_entity_poly.pdbx_seq_one_letter_code
_entity_poly.pdbx_strand_id
1 'polypeptide(L)'
;MNNHGNSNLSSLLKILIFAAVLFFGGKYGYDHYLKPIDVTNDLKLTEKQLASKYQTSFQDNPSMVKQIPQYSKPGTTITVHSDATYDVIYANGVQIGVGTSLKRSKAYNVRWGYNEAEVNDNLTFSYNDGPSEVVSDLAEGRSTATFYANRDTNEGMVFVRNNTTNCVIYILYYSNIQKAMETLEHLW
;
A
#
# COMPACT_ATOMS: atom_id res chain seq x y z
N MET A 1 -68.75 3.84 -5.44
CA MET A 1 -67.53 3.86 -6.27
C MET A 1 -66.34 3.87 -5.32
N ASN A 2 -65.81 2.70 -4.98
CA ASN A 2 -64.75 2.57 -3.98
C ASN A 2 -63.38 2.74 -4.65
N ASN A 3 -62.69 3.80 -4.25
CA ASN A 3 -61.38 4.19 -4.72
C ASN A 3 -60.30 3.34 -4.01
N HIS A 4 -60.27 2.03 -4.29
CA HIS A 4 -59.29 1.09 -3.70
C HIS A 4 -57.96 1.02 -4.48
N GLY A 5 -57.78 1.82 -5.53
CA GLY A 5 -56.57 1.80 -6.37
C GLY A 5 -55.36 2.57 -5.81
N ASN A 6 -55.52 3.41 -4.78
CA ASN A 6 -54.50 4.41 -4.44
C ASN A 6 -53.59 4.04 -3.25
N SER A 7 -53.97 3.07 -2.40
CA SER A 7 -53.16 2.68 -1.24
C SER A 7 -51.91 1.89 -1.62
N ASN A 8 -52.03 0.98 -2.59
CA ASN A 8 -50.94 0.11 -3.03
C ASN A 8 -49.84 0.89 -3.78
N LEU A 9 -50.21 1.91 -4.56
CA LEU A 9 -49.27 2.77 -5.25
C LEU A 9 -48.42 3.58 -4.25
N SER A 10 -49.04 4.06 -3.16
CA SER A 10 -48.34 4.81 -2.10
C SER A 10 -47.35 3.95 -1.31
N SER A 11 -47.69 2.67 -1.07
CA SER A 11 -46.82 1.72 -0.36
C SER A 11 -45.64 1.29 -1.23
N LEU A 12 -45.87 1.01 -2.52
CA LEU A 12 -44.80 0.69 -3.47
C LEU A 12 -43.82 1.85 -3.65
N LEU A 13 -44.31 3.08 -3.72
CA LEU A 13 -43.46 4.27 -3.83
C LEU A 13 -42.56 4.44 -2.60
N LYS A 14 -43.09 4.23 -1.39
CA LYS A 14 -42.28 4.28 -0.15
C LYS A 14 -41.19 3.21 -0.12
N ILE A 15 -41.49 2.00 -0.58
CA ILE A 15 -40.50 0.90 -0.69
C ILE A 15 -39.41 1.27 -1.69
N LEU A 16 -39.77 1.83 -2.86
CA LEU A 16 -38.81 2.27 -3.86
C LEU A 16 -37.91 3.40 -3.36
N ILE A 17 -38.47 4.39 -2.67
CA ILE A 17 -37.70 5.49 -2.08
C ILE A 17 -36.73 4.95 -1.02
N PHE A 18 -37.19 4.05 -0.15
CA PHE A 18 -36.34 3.43 0.87
C PHE A 18 -35.21 2.59 0.25
N ALA A 19 -35.51 1.78 -0.77
CA ALA A 19 -34.52 1.00 -1.50
C ALA A 19 -33.50 1.90 -2.22
N ALA A 20 -33.95 3.02 -2.82
CA ALA A 20 -33.06 4.00 -3.42
C ALA A 20 -32.15 4.65 -2.38
N VAL A 21 -32.67 5.03 -1.21
CA VAL A 21 -31.86 5.60 -0.12
C VAL A 21 -30.81 4.59 0.39
N LEU A 22 -31.17 3.32 0.56
CA LEU A 22 -30.21 2.27 0.93
C LEU A 22 -29.16 2.06 -0.15
N PHE A 23 -29.56 2.07 -1.43
CA PHE A 23 -28.64 1.88 -2.54
C PHE A 23 -27.67 3.06 -2.70
N PHE A 24 -28.16 4.29 -2.75
CA PHE A 24 -27.34 5.49 -2.89
C PHE A 24 -26.53 5.78 -1.63
N GLY A 25 -27.14 5.65 -0.44
CA GLY A 25 -26.45 5.80 0.84
C GLY A 25 -25.38 4.73 1.04
N GLY A 26 -25.69 3.46 0.70
CA GLY A 26 -24.74 2.36 0.75
C GLY A 26 -23.59 2.53 -0.24
N LYS A 27 -23.88 2.93 -1.48
CA LYS A 27 -22.86 3.22 -2.50
C LYS A 27 -21.97 4.39 -2.09
N TYR A 28 -22.54 5.49 -1.60
CA TYR A 28 -21.77 6.63 -1.09
C TYR A 28 -20.89 6.21 0.08
N GLY A 29 -21.46 5.45 1.03
CA GLY A 29 -20.73 4.87 2.16
C GLY A 29 -19.54 4.03 1.71
N TYR A 30 -19.75 3.15 0.73
CA TYR A 30 -18.67 2.34 0.16
C TYR A 30 -17.62 3.19 -0.53
N ASP A 31 -18.01 4.06 -1.46
CA ASP A 31 -17.10 4.84 -2.29
C ASP A 31 -16.23 5.81 -1.46
N HIS A 32 -16.76 6.38 -0.37
CA HIS A 32 -15.99 7.27 0.51
C HIS A 32 -15.24 6.53 1.61
N TYR A 33 -15.87 5.55 2.28
CA TYR A 33 -15.34 5.01 3.53
C TYR A 33 -14.76 3.60 3.44
N LEU A 34 -15.08 2.82 2.40
CA LEU A 34 -14.62 1.43 2.28
C LEU A 34 -13.75 1.17 1.06
N LYS A 35 -13.88 1.97 -0.01
CA LYS A 35 -13.14 1.78 -1.25
C LYS A 35 -11.63 1.93 -1.01
N PRO A 36 -10.81 0.94 -1.40
CA PRO A 36 -9.36 1.08 -1.32
C PRO A 36 -8.83 2.21 -2.20
N ILE A 37 -7.80 2.90 -1.74
CA ILE A 37 -7.11 3.95 -2.48
C ILE A 37 -5.99 3.27 -3.28
N ASP A 38 -6.07 3.31 -4.60
CA ASP A 38 -5.03 2.75 -5.45
C ASP A 38 -3.84 3.70 -5.52
N VAL A 39 -2.71 3.29 -4.94
CA VAL A 39 -1.48 4.07 -4.85
C VAL A 39 -0.41 3.58 -5.83
N THR A 40 -0.74 2.61 -6.72
CA THR A 40 0.24 1.96 -7.60
C THR A 40 1.08 2.96 -8.40
N ASN A 41 0.45 4.00 -8.93
CA ASN A 41 1.16 5.04 -9.70
C ASN A 41 1.92 6.02 -8.80
N ASP A 42 1.43 6.26 -7.58
CA ASP A 42 2.03 7.19 -6.64
C ASP A 42 3.36 6.67 -6.11
N LEU A 43 3.44 5.36 -5.89
CA LEU A 43 4.67 4.68 -5.48
C LEU A 43 5.81 4.77 -6.53
N LYS A 44 5.50 5.15 -7.77
CA LYS A 44 6.50 5.36 -8.83
C LYS A 44 7.00 6.81 -8.94
N LEU A 45 6.42 7.73 -8.17
CA LEU A 45 6.73 9.15 -8.27
C LEU A 45 8.00 9.52 -7.48
N THR A 46 8.67 10.56 -7.94
CA THR A 46 9.73 11.22 -7.16
C THR A 46 9.15 12.00 -5.98
N GLU A 47 9.96 12.27 -4.94
CA GLU A 47 9.54 13.13 -3.82
C GLU A 47 8.96 14.46 -4.29
N LYS A 48 9.62 15.11 -5.26
CA LYS A 48 9.16 16.39 -5.82
C LYS A 48 7.78 16.26 -6.49
N GLN A 49 7.53 15.16 -7.20
CA GLN A 49 6.23 14.90 -7.83
C GLN A 49 5.14 14.62 -6.79
N LEU A 50 5.45 13.86 -5.74
CA LEU A 50 4.53 13.64 -4.61
C LEU A 50 4.21 14.96 -3.88
N ALA A 51 5.23 15.73 -3.53
CA ALA A 51 5.11 17.02 -2.87
C ALA A 51 4.21 17.98 -3.68
N SER A 52 4.43 18.04 -5.00
CA SER A 52 3.62 18.85 -5.90
C SER A 52 2.18 18.33 -6.05
N LYS A 53 1.98 17.00 -6.14
CA LYS A 53 0.67 16.40 -6.35
C LYS A 53 -0.25 16.59 -5.14
N TYR A 54 0.30 16.45 -3.94
CA TYR A 54 -0.46 16.51 -2.70
C TYR A 54 -0.33 17.82 -1.95
N GLN A 55 0.43 18.79 -2.49
CA GLN A 55 0.69 20.08 -1.85
C GLN A 55 1.24 19.91 -0.43
N THR A 56 2.23 19.02 -0.31
CA THR A 56 2.81 18.58 0.96
C THR A 56 4.33 18.79 0.98
N SER A 57 4.95 18.59 2.15
CA SER A 57 6.40 18.67 2.34
C SER A 57 6.88 17.42 3.08
N PHE A 58 7.97 16.83 2.60
CA PHE A 58 8.61 15.70 3.24
C PHE A 58 9.66 16.17 4.25
N GLN A 59 9.79 15.43 5.35
CA GLN A 59 10.76 15.70 6.40
C GLN A 59 11.56 14.44 6.75
N ASP A 60 12.80 14.61 7.22
CA ASP A 60 13.62 13.50 7.69
C ASP A 60 12.90 12.67 8.75
N ASN A 61 12.79 11.37 8.51
CA ASN A 61 12.12 10.43 9.38
C ASN A 61 13.07 9.26 9.75
N PRO A 62 13.99 9.48 10.71
CA PRO A 62 14.98 8.48 11.08
C PRO A 62 14.38 7.23 11.76
N SER A 63 13.17 7.30 12.30
CA SER A 63 12.50 6.12 12.86
C SER A 63 12.06 5.16 11.76
N MET A 64 11.64 5.67 10.60
CA MET A 64 11.27 4.86 9.43
C MET A 64 12.44 4.13 8.80
N VAL A 65 13.67 4.64 8.94
CA VAL A 65 14.89 3.95 8.46
C VAL A 65 15.00 2.55 9.05
N LYS A 66 14.63 2.38 10.33
CA LYS A 66 14.61 1.08 11.01
C LYS A 66 13.52 0.14 10.48
N GLN A 67 12.55 0.68 9.75
CA GLN A 67 11.40 -0.05 9.22
C GLN A 67 11.58 -0.47 7.74
N ILE A 68 12.64 -0.02 7.10
CA ILE A 68 13.00 -0.48 5.76
C ILE A 68 13.81 -1.78 5.93
N PRO A 69 13.40 -2.88 5.27
CA PRO A 69 14.03 -4.17 5.47
C PRO A 69 15.52 -4.14 5.10
N GLN A 70 16.32 -4.12 6.17
CA GLN A 70 17.76 -4.29 6.31
C GLN A 70 18.68 -3.35 5.51
N TYR A 71 19.45 -2.57 6.27
CA TYR A 71 20.61 -1.83 5.82
C TYR A 71 21.80 -2.16 6.68
N SER A 72 22.76 -2.90 6.15
CA SER A 72 24.01 -3.17 6.88
C SER A 72 25.19 -3.43 5.96
N LYS A 73 25.30 -2.76 4.81
CA LYS A 73 26.61 -2.67 4.15
C LYS A 73 27.37 -1.46 4.71
N PRO A 74 28.59 -1.64 5.25
CA PRO A 74 29.44 -0.52 5.66
C PRO A 74 29.56 0.52 4.54
N GLY A 75 29.30 1.79 4.86
CA GLY A 75 29.41 2.89 3.90
C GLY A 75 28.15 3.23 3.09
N THR A 76 27.01 2.56 3.33
CA THR A 76 25.73 2.99 2.76
C THR A 76 24.95 3.82 3.78
N THR A 77 24.61 5.06 3.42
CA THR A 77 23.77 5.94 4.23
C THR A 77 22.35 5.93 3.69
N ILE A 78 21.41 5.66 4.58
CA ILE A 78 19.99 5.64 4.26
C ILE A 78 19.29 6.76 4.98
N THR A 79 18.48 7.47 4.22
CA THR A 79 17.53 8.43 4.77
C THR A 79 16.14 8.10 4.26
N VAL A 80 15.16 8.36 5.10
CA VAL A 80 13.76 8.32 4.72
C VAL A 80 13.21 9.71 4.93
N HIS A 81 12.61 10.30 3.90
CA HIS A 81 11.82 11.51 4.07
C HIS A 81 10.34 11.13 4.04
N SER A 82 9.55 11.66 4.95
CA SER A 82 8.15 11.28 5.16
C SER A 82 7.24 12.49 5.22
N ASP A 83 6.03 12.35 4.70
CA ASP A 83 4.91 13.28 4.93
C ASP A 83 3.79 12.64 5.77
N ALA A 84 4.11 11.54 6.47
CA ALA A 84 3.20 10.64 7.19
C ALA A 84 2.26 9.78 6.31
N THR A 85 2.12 10.07 5.01
CA THR A 85 1.36 9.24 4.07
C THR A 85 2.29 8.37 3.22
N TYR A 86 3.32 8.99 2.68
CA TYR A 86 4.36 8.38 1.87
C TYR A 86 5.71 8.53 2.55
N ASP A 87 6.53 7.52 2.37
CA ASP A 87 7.91 7.45 2.84
C ASP A 87 8.82 7.29 1.62
N VAL A 88 9.60 8.31 1.31
CA VAL A 88 10.56 8.29 0.20
C VAL A 88 11.91 7.84 0.74
N ILE A 89 12.45 6.79 0.15
CA ILE A 89 13.65 6.12 0.65
C ILE A 89 14.82 6.46 -0.25
N TYR A 90 15.89 6.93 0.37
CA TYR A 90 17.13 7.30 -0.28
C TYR A 90 18.27 6.39 0.18
N ALA A 91 19.11 6.00 -0.78
CA ALA A 91 20.39 5.37 -0.52
C ALA A 91 21.50 6.23 -1.11
N ASN A 92 22.43 6.69 -0.26
CA ASN A 92 23.52 7.59 -0.62
C ASN A 92 23.03 8.85 -1.37
N GLY A 93 21.90 9.41 -0.93
CA GLY A 93 21.29 10.60 -1.55
C GLY A 93 20.51 10.34 -2.83
N VAL A 94 20.40 9.09 -3.29
CA VAL A 94 19.62 8.70 -4.48
C VAL A 94 18.31 8.06 -4.04
N GLN A 95 17.18 8.56 -4.55
CA GLN A 95 15.87 7.94 -4.30
C GLN A 95 15.86 6.52 -4.92
N ILE A 96 15.56 5.52 -4.11
CA ILE A 96 15.50 4.11 -4.54
C ILE A 96 14.09 3.52 -4.43
N GLY A 97 13.20 4.13 -3.65
CA GLY A 97 11.84 3.63 -3.48
C GLY A 97 10.90 4.59 -2.78
N VAL A 98 9.62 4.24 -2.80
CA VAL A 98 8.55 4.92 -2.09
C VAL A 98 7.69 3.86 -1.43
N GLY A 99 7.38 4.05 -0.16
CA GLY A 99 6.44 3.23 0.57
C GLY A 99 5.29 4.03 1.17
N THR A 100 4.31 3.31 1.70
CA THR A 100 3.16 3.89 2.39
C THR A 100 2.61 2.96 3.46
N SER A 101 2.25 3.56 4.60
CA SER A 101 1.48 2.94 5.68
C SER A 101 -0.01 3.33 5.65
N LEU A 102 -0.45 4.02 4.59
CA LEU A 102 -1.82 4.51 4.46
C LEU A 102 -2.82 3.36 4.56
N LYS A 103 -3.66 3.39 5.60
CA LYS A 103 -4.75 2.43 5.76
C LYS A 103 -5.67 2.51 4.55
N ARG A 104 -6.13 1.34 4.07
CA ARG A 104 -6.93 1.18 2.84
C ARG A 104 -6.17 1.43 1.54
N SER A 105 -4.85 1.61 1.56
CA SER A 105 -4.07 1.64 0.32
C SER A 105 -4.10 0.27 -0.38
N LYS A 106 -4.00 0.31 -1.71
CA LYS A 106 -3.84 -0.85 -2.59
C LYS A 106 -2.75 -0.54 -3.61
N ALA A 107 -1.83 -1.47 -3.82
CA ALA A 107 -0.87 -1.41 -4.92
C ALA A 107 -0.82 -2.77 -5.61
N TYR A 108 -0.84 -2.79 -6.96
CA TYR A 108 -0.81 -4.04 -7.74
C TYR A 108 -1.82 -5.08 -7.24
N ASN A 109 -3.04 -4.60 -6.97
CA ASN A 109 -4.17 -5.35 -6.45
C ASN A 109 -4.02 -5.99 -5.04
N VAL A 110 -2.89 -5.81 -4.38
CA VAL A 110 -2.69 -6.14 -2.96
C VAL A 110 -3.09 -4.95 -2.09
N ARG A 111 -3.89 -5.21 -1.05
CA ARG A 111 -4.40 -4.18 -0.14
C ARG A 111 -3.71 -4.24 1.21
N TRP A 112 -3.65 -3.10 1.88
CA TRP A 112 -3.43 -3.05 3.31
C TRP A 112 -4.42 -3.99 4.02
N GLY A 113 -3.95 -4.77 4.97
CA GLY A 113 -4.76 -5.73 5.73
C GLY A 113 -4.83 -7.14 5.11
N TYR A 114 -4.38 -7.35 3.87
CA TYR A 114 -4.35 -8.69 3.27
C TYR A 114 -3.34 -9.59 3.99
N ASN A 115 -3.68 -10.86 4.15
CA ASN A 115 -2.74 -11.88 4.59
C ASN A 115 -1.92 -12.46 3.42
N GLU A 116 -0.99 -13.36 3.70
CA GLU A 116 -0.11 -13.95 2.68
C GLU A 116 -0.85 -14.65 1.53
N ALA A 117 -1.86 -15.46 1.86
CA ALA A 117 -2.64 -16.16 0.85
C ALA A 117 -3.38 -15.16 -0.05
N GLU A 118 -3.97 -14.12 0.55
CA GLU A 118 -4.62 -13.05 -0.19
C GLU A 118 -3.63 -12.25 -1.06
N VAL A 119 -2.39 -12.04 -0.59
CA VAL A 119 -1.32 -11.43 -1.40
C VAL A 119 -1.02 -12.31 -2.61
N ASN A 120 -0.74 -13.59 -2.40
CA ASN A 120 -0.38 -14.53 -3.47
C ASN A 120 -1.50 -14.68 -4.51
N ASP A 121 -2.76 -14.70 -4.08
CA ASP A 121 -3.92 -14.85 -4.98
C ASP A 121 -4.24 -13.58 -5.77
N ASN A 122 -3.84 -12.40 -5.28
CA ASN A 122 -4.25 -11.11 -5.86
C ASN A 122 -3.14 -10.30 -6.50
N LEU A 123 -1.86 -10.61 -6.24
CA LEU A 123 -0.74 -9.81 -6.70
C LEU A 123 -0.66 -9.74 -8.23
N THR A 124 -0.69 -8.53 -8.78
CA THR A 124 -0.54 -8.29 -10.22
C THR A 124 0.81 -7.66 -10.59
N PHE A 125 1.73 -7.53 -9.63
CA PHE A 125 3.10 -7.10 -9.92
C PHE A 125 3.81 -8.22 -10.67
N SER A 126 4.44 -7.91 -11.79
CA SER A 126 5.25 -8.90 -12.52
C SER A 126 6.60 -9.01 -11.86
N TYR A 127 6.98 -10.21 -11.42
CA TYR A 127 8.27 -10.54 -10.84
C TYR A 127 8.82 -11.81 -11.51
N ASN A 128 10.14 -11.93 -11.59
CA ASN A 128 10.81 -13.05 -12.27
C ASN A 128 11.64 -13.92 -11.30
N ASP A 129 11.94 -13.43 -10.11
CA ASP A 129 12.49 -14.22 -9.00
C ASP A 129 11.38 -14.67 -8.05
N GLY A 130 11.50 -15.87 -7.48
CA GLY A 130 10.60 -16.30 -6.42
C GLY A 130 10.58 -15.31 -5.23
N PRO A 131 9.45 -15.21 -4.50
CA PRO A 131 9.38 -14.32 -3.36
C PRO A 131 10.43 -14.68 -2.32
N SER A 132 11.10 -13.67 -1.79
CA SER A 132 12.13 -13.82 -0.76
C SER A 132 11.69 -13.14 0.53
N GLU A 133 11.85 -13.81 1.67
CA GLU A 133 11.39 -13.28 2.95
C GLU A 133 12.55 -12.82 3.82
N VAL A 134 12.37 -11.65 4.40
CA VAL A 134 13.27 -11.09 5.40
C VAL A 134 12.46 -10.84 6.66
N VAL A 135 12.71 -11.68 7.66
CA VAL A 135 12.19 -11.44 9.00
C VAL A 135 12.94 -10.23 9.56
N SER A 136 12.19 -9.24 10.03
CA SER A 136 12.80 -8.06 10.59
C SER A 136 11.92 -7.44 11.68
N ASP A 137 12.52 -6.73 12.61
CA ASP A 137 11.81 -6.13 13.76
C ASP A 137 11.35 -4.70 13.41
N LEU A 138 10.71 -4.56 12.23
CA LEU A 138 10.53 -3.26 11.55
C LEU A 138 9.42 -2.41 12.16
N ALA A 139 8.59 -2.91 13.07
CA ALA A 139 7.39 -2.19 13.51
C ALA A 139 6.98 -2.48 14.97
N GLU A 140 7.91 -2.34 15.93
CA GLU A 140 7.65 -2.50 17.37
C GLU A 140 6.98 -3.85 17.72
N GLY A 141 7.43 -4.88 17.00
CA GLY A 141 6.82 -6.20 16.94
C GLY A 141 7.35 -6.91 15.70
N ARG A 142 7.52 -8.23 15.81
CA ARG A 142 8.05 -9.06 14.72
C ARG A 142 7.24 -8.81 13.44
N SER A 143 7.90 -8.40 12.37
CA SER A 143 7.31 -8.28 11.04
C SER A 143 8.11 -9.10 10.03
N THR A 144 7.48 -9.42 8.92
CA THR A 144 8.11 -10.14 7.81
C THR A 144 7.92 -9.31 6.56
N ALA A 145 9.03 -8.95 5.91
CA ALA A 145 9.03 -8.31 4.61
C ALA A 145 9.19 -9.38 3.53
N THR A 146 8.21 -9.49 2.63
CA THR A 146 8.29 -10.37 1.47
C THR A 146 8.60 -9.54 0.23
N PHE A 147 9.69 -9.87 -0.45
CA PHE A 147 10.22 -9.21 -1.64
C PHE A 147 9.78 -9.93 -2.91
N TYR A 148 9.32 -9.15 -3.88
CA TYR A 148 8.95 -9.58 -5.22
C TYR A 148 9.79 -8.77 -6.20
N ALA A 149 10.85 -9.36 -6.74
CA ALA A 149 11.81 -8.67 -7.59
C ALA A 149 11.55 -8.94 -9.08
N ASN A 150 11.61 -7.87 -9.88
CA ASN A 150 11.67 -7.96 -11.34
C ASN A 150 13.03 -7.46 -11.79
N ARG A 151 13.95 -8.39 -12.05
CA ARG A 151 15.31 -8.05 -12.49
C ARG A 151 15.36 -7.47 -13.90
N ASP A 152 14.38 -7.77 -14.74
CA ASP A 152 14.34 -7.30 -16.12
C ASP A 152 14.00 -5.80 -16.17
N THR A 153 13.13 -5.34 -15.27
CA THR A 153 12.77 -3.92 -15.15
C THR A 153 13.55 -3.19 -14.06
N ASN A 154 14.36 -3.90 -13.26
CA ASN A 154 15.04 -3.38 -12.07
C ASN A 154 14.06 -2.78 -11.04
N GLU A 155 12.83 -3.29 -10.98
CA GLU A 155 11.79 -2.85 -10.05
C GLU A 155 11.58 -3.93 -8.97
N GLY A 156 11.04 -3.53 -7.82
CA GLY A 156 10.66 -4.48 -6.78
C GLY A 156 9.48 -4.02 -5.96
N MET A 157 8.67 -4.97 -5.52
CA MET A 157 7.61 -4.75 -4.53
C MET A 157 7.96 -5.44 -3.23
N VAL A 158 7.70 -4.77 -2.12
CA VAL A 158 7.86 -5.31 -0.78
C VAL A 158 6.57 -5.12 -0.02
N PHE A 159 6.06 -6.20 0.55
CA PHE A 159 4.95 -6.17 1.48
C PHE A 159 5.47 -6.52 2.86
N VAL A 160 5.30 -5.60 3.81
CA VAL A 160 5.64 -5.85 5.22
C VAL A 160 4.38 -6.28 5.94
N ARG A 161 4.42 -7.47 6.54
CA ARG A 161 3.34 -8.05 7.32
C ARG A 161 3.65 -7.99 8.80
N ASN A 162 2.63 -7.73 9.60
CA ASN A 162 2.72 -7.88 11.06
C ASN A 162 2.60 -9.37 11.42
N ASN A 163 3.53 -9.92 12.21
CA ASN A 163 3.54 -11.37 12.48
C ASN A 163 2.45 -11.82 13.46
N THR A 164 1.81 -10.89 14.19
CA THR A 164 0.69 -11.20 15.08
C THR A 164 -0.61 -11.33 14.31
N THR A 165 -0.91 -10.38 13.41
CA THR A 165 -2.14 -10.40 12.61
C THR A 165 -1.99 -11.15 11.29
N ASN A 166 -0.75 -11.42 10.88
CA ASN A 166 -0.37 -11.90 9.55
C ASN A 166 -0.87 -11.01 8.39
N CYS A 167 -1.12 -9.73 8.67
CA CYS A 167 -1.67 -8.79 7.68
C CYS A 167 -0.61 -7.82 7.18
N VAL A 168 -0.69 -7.43 5.90
CA VAL A 168 0.09 -6.34 5.30
C VAL A 168 -0.20 -5.04 6.04
N ILE A 169 0.85 -4.41 6.55
CA ILE A 169 0.78 -3.13 7.27
C ILE A 169 1.51 -2.00 6.54
N TYR A 170 2.39 -2.35 5.60
CA TYR A 170 3.18 -1.39 4.82
C TYR A 170 3.46 -1.96 3.43
N ILE A 171 3.35 -1.09 2.43
CA ILE A 171 3.57 -1.40 1.03
C ILE A 171 4.72 -0.54 0.54
N LEU A 172 5.72 -1.16 -0.08
CA LEU A 172 6.91 -0.49 -0.56
C LEU A 172 7.21 -0.90 -2.00
N TYR A 173 7.54 0.07 -2.82
CA TYR A 173 8.02 -0.10 -4.18
C TYR A 173 9.45 0.42 -4.29
N TYR A 174 10.32 -0.36 -4.92
CA TYR A 174 11.66 0.04 -5.34
C TYR A 174 11.68 0.27 -6.85
N SER A 175 12.09 1.47 -7.27
CA SER A 175 12.37 1.80 -8.68
C SER A 175 13.77 1.36 -9.11
N ASN A 176 14.61 0.94 -8.16
CA ASN A 176 15.95 0.44 -8.39
C ASN A 176 16.23 -0.69 -7.39
N ILE A 177 15.71 -1.88 -7.68
CA ILE A 177 15.84 -3.05 -6.80
C ILE A 177 17.30 -3.48 -6.66
N GLN A 178 18.12 -3.36 -7.70
CA GLN A 178 19.55 -3.62 -7.61
C GLN A 178 20.21 -2.75 -6.56
N LYS A 179 19.93 -1.43 -6.53
CA LYS A 179 20.47 -0.53 -5.51
C LYS A 179 19.94 -0.85 -4.11
N ALA A 180 18.67 -1.25 -4.01
CA ALA A 180 18.08 -1.70 -2.75
C ALA A 180 18.64 -3.06 -2.27
N MET A 181 19.08 -3.93 -3.19
CA MET A 181 19.62 -5.26 -2.93
C MET A 181 21.14 -5.32 -2.81
N GLU A 182 21.89 -4.33 -3.32
CA GLU A 182 23.33 -4.14 -3.04
C GLU A 182 23.60 -4.03 -1.52
N THR A 183 22.57 -3.70 -0.75
CA THR A 183 22.53 -3.67 0.70
C THR A 183 22.18 -5.02 1.37
N LEU A 184 21.88 -6.09 0.62
CA LEU A 184 21.33 -7.38 1.08
C LEU A 184 22.22 -8.61 0.76
N GLU A 185 23.56 -8.49 0.81
CA GLU A 185 24.57 -9.51 0.42
C GLU A 185 24.46 -10.94 1.07
N HIS A 186 23.43 -11.26 1.84
CA HIS A 186 23.24 -12.58 2.48
C HIS A 186 21.96 -13.34 2.09
N LEU A 187 21.17 -12.84 1.13
CA LEU A 187 19.95 -13.51 0.66
C LEU A 187 20.11 -14.20 -0.70
N TRP A 188 21.35 -14.42 -1.13
CA TRP A 188 21.71 -15.08 -2.40
C TRP A 188 22.78 -16.14 -2.16
#